data_AF-A0A7X0QZH2-F1
#
_entry.id   AF-A0A7X0QZH2-F1
#
_cell.length_a   1.000
_cell.length_b   1.000
_cell.length_c   1.000
_cell.angle_alpha   90.00
_cell.angle_beta   90.00
_cell.angle_gamma   90.00
#
_symmetry.space_group_name_H-M   'P 1'
#
loop_
_entity.id
_entity.type
_entity.pdbx_description
1 polymer ?
#
loop_
_entity_poly.entity_id
_entity_poly.type
_entity_poly.pdbx_seq_one_letter_code
_entity_poly.pdbx_strand_id
1 'polypeptide(L)'
;MKNLNLPVIIGILFSTIGLVSLFLTGQALTAAVWLSFGNGLLLSNLQFNRLNEYGQQEKQPIPKVRVYTGIFLIVLAVLLLLLQIYQDFQQTA
;
A
#
# COMPACT_ATOMS: atom_id res chain seq x y z
N MET A 1 -21.00 8.23 -1.55
CA MET A 1 -19.76 7.64 -2.08
C MET A 1 -19.17 8.52 -3.20
N LYS A 2 -18.67 9.71 -2.85
CA LYS A 2 -17.97 10.65 -3.74
C LYS A 2 -16.89 11.29 -2.86
N ASN A 3 -15.67 11.46 -3.38
CA ASN A 3 -14.43 11.92 -2.71
C ASN A 3 -13.41 10.80 -2.37
N LEU A 4 -13.30 9.73 -3.16
CA LEU A 4 -12.03 8.98 -3.16
C LEU A 4 -11.00 9.81 -3.91
N ASN A 5 -9.96 10.25 -3.19
CA ASN A 5 -8.84 10.98 -3.77
C ASN A 5 -8.12 10.11 -4.81
N LEU A 6 -7.81 10.66 -5.99
CA LEU A 6 -7.18 9.95 -7.11
C LEU A 6 -5.97 9.08 -6.69
N PRO A 7 -5.07 9.52 -5.79
CA PRO A 7 -3.95 8.70 -5.31
C PRO A 7 -4.38 7.44 -4.55
N VAL A 8 -5.53 7.47 -3.88
CA VAL A 8 -6.09 6.31 -3.17
C VAL A 8 -6.56 5.25 -4.16
N ILE A 9 -7.22 5.68 -5.25
CA ILE A 9 -7.68 4.78 -6.31
C ILE A 9 -6.48 4.11 -6.99
N ILE A 10 -5.46 4.91 -7.34
CA ILE A 10 -4.22 4.41 -7.95
C ILE A 10 -3.52 3.45 -6.98
N GLY A 11 -3.48 3.80 -5.68
CA GLY A 11 -2.89 2.94 -4.66
C GLY A 11 -3.58 1.58 -4.54
N ILE A 12 -4.91 1.54 -4.55
CA ILE A 12 -5.69 0.29 -4.57
C ILE A 12 -5.37 -0.53 -5.83
N LEU A 13 -5.34 0.10 -7.01
CA LEU A 13 -5.04 -0.59 -8.27
C LEU A 13 -3.64 -1.22 -8.25
N PHE A 14 -2.63 -0.46 -7.81
CA PHE A 14 -1.26 -0.97 -7.68
C PHE A 14 -1.16 -2.12 -6.67
N SER A 15 -1.85 -2.03 -5.52
CA SER A 15 -1.91 -3.14 -4.57
C SER A 15 -2.60 -4.38 -5.16
N THR A 16 -3.66 -4.18 -5.95
CA THR A 16 -4.37 -5.29 -6.62
C THR A 16 -3.49 -5.95 -7.67
N ILE A 17 -2.77 -5.17 -8.48
CA ILE A 17 -1.82 -5.66 -9.48
C ILE A 17 -0.69 -6.46 -8.80
N GLY A 18 -0.16 -5.96 -7.68
CA GLY A 18 0.86 -6.68 -6.92
C GLY A 18 0.35 -8.02 -6.38
N LEU A 19 -0.89 -8.06 -5.88
CA LEU A 19 -1.50 -9.29 -5.40
C LEU A 19 -1.78 -10.27 -6.54
N VAL A 20 -2.29 -9.79 -7.67
CA VAL A 20 -2.51 -10.60 -8.88
C VAL A 20 -1.18 -11.14 -9.43
N SER A 21 -0.12 -10.34 -9.44
CA SER A 21 1.22 -10.78 -9.84
C SER A 21 1.75 -11.86 -8.89
N LEU A 22 1.53 -11.74 -7.59
CA LEU A 22 1.94 -12.78 -6.64
C LEU A 22 1.28 -14.13 -6.98
N PHE A 23 -0.03 -14.11 -7.20
CA PHE A 23 -0.82 -15.33 -7.41
C PHE A 23 -0.66 -15.93 -8.82
N LEU A 24 -0.48 -15.12 -9.86
CA LEU A 24 -0.42 -15.60 -11.25
C LEU A 24 1.01 -15.88 -11.74
N THR A 25 1.97 -15.01 -11.43
CA THR A 25 3.34 -15.17 -11.95
C THR A 25 4.30 -15.77 -10.93
N GLY A 26 3.91 -15.90 -9.67
CA GLY A 26 4.77 -16.42 -8.60
C GLY A 26 5.99 -15.52 -8.32
N GLN A 27 6.01 -14.30 -8.87
CA GLN A 27 7.12 -13.36 -8.71
C GLN A 27 6.86 -12.49 -7.49
N ALA A 28 7.28 -12.95 -6.31
CA ALA A 28 7.02 -12.22 -5.08
C ALA A 28 7.82 -10.91 -4.98
N LEU A 29 8.97 -10.78 -5.66
CA LEU A 29 9.69 -9.50 -5.76
C LEU A 29 8.85 -8.43 -6.49
N THR A 30 8.32 -8.79 -7.66
CA THR A 30 7.46 -7.91 -8.47
C THR A 30 6.22 -7.55 -7.66
N ALA A 31 5.56 -8.54 -7.03
CA ALA A 31 4.43 -8.30 -6.14
C ALA A 31 4.75 -7.35 -4.98
N ALA A 32 5.90 -7.50 -4.32
CA ALA A 32 6.33 -6.66 -3.21
C ALA A 32 6.55 -5.20 -3.65
N VAL A 33 7.11 -4.97 -4.84
CA VAL A 33 7.29 -3.63 -5.42
C VAL A 33 5.92 -2.98 -5.67
N TRP A 34 5.01 -3.67 -6.35
CA TRP A 34 3.67 -3.15 -6.65
C TRP A 34 2.84 -2.88 -5.39
N LEU A 35 2.90 -3.77 -4.39
CA LEU A 35 2.25 -3.59 -3.09
C LEU A 35 2.82 -2.40 -2.32
N SER A 36 4.15 -2.23 -2.30
CA SER A 36 4.82 -1.12 -1.62
C SER A 36 4.50 0.23 -2.28
N PHE A 37 4.46 0.27 -3.60
CA PHE A 37 4.13 1.48 -4.36
C PHE A 37 2.65 1.88 -4.18
N GLY A 38 1.74 0.91 -4.26
CA GLY A 38 0.32 1.14 -3.99
C GLY A 38 0.08 1.68 -2.57
N ASN A 39 0.83 1.17 -1.61
CA ASN A 39 0.78 1.62 -0.22
C ASN A 39 1.35 3.03 -0.02
N GLY A 40 2.45 3.37 -0.69
CA GLY A 40 3.01 4.72 -0.69
C GLY A 40 2.02 5.78 -1.19
N LEU A 41 1.22 5.44 -2.22
CA LEU A 41 0.18 6.32 -2.76
C LEU A 41 -1.07 6.38 -1.87
N LEU A 42 -1.40 5.28 -1.19
CA LEU A 42 -2.42 5.25 -0.16
C LEU A 42 -2.03 6.06 1.08
N LEU A 43 -0.74 6.30 1.33
CA LEU A 43 -0.22 7.03 2.48
C LEU A 43 0.25 8.46 2.13
N SER A 44 0.43 8.81 0.85
CA SER A 44 0.87 10.16 0.47
C SER A 44 -0.20 11.24 0.72
N ASN A 45 -1.47 10.84 0.84
CA ASN A 45 -2.61 11.75 0.92
C ASN A 45 -3.18 11.85 2.36
N LEU A 46 -2.32 11.88 3.39
CA LEU A 46 -2.72 11.78 4.81
C LEU A 46 -3.06 13.12 5.47
N GLN A 47 -2.75 14.26 4.85
CA GLN A 47 -3.14 15.57 5.36
C GLN A 47 -4.36 16.06 4.59
N PHE A 48 -5.54 15.68 5.08
CA PHE A 48 -6.76 16.35 4.65
C PHE A 48 -6.78 17.72 5.31
N ASN A 49 -6.58 18.78 4.51
CA ASN A 49 -6.83 20.14 4.98
C ASN A 49 -8.34 20.34 5.00
N ARG A 50 -8.93 20.42 6.19
CA ARG A 50 -10.30 20.93 6.33
C ARG A 50 -10.24 22.42 6.58
N LEU A 51 -11.17 23.16 5.96
CA LEU A 51 -11.48 24.52 6.34
C LEU A 51 -12.31 24.47 7.63
N ASN A 52 -11.79 25.04 8.70
CA ASN A 52 -12.56 25.25 9.93
C ASN A 52 -13.63 26.33 9.71
N GLU A 53 -14.56 26.45 10.67
CA GLU A 53 -15.62 27.46 10.69
C GLU A 53 -15.09 28.92 10.61
N TYR A 54 -13.78 29.11 10.82
CA TYR A 54 -13.06 30.38 10.72
C TYR A 54 -12.24 30.55 9.42
N GLY A 55 -12.40 29.69 8.42
CA GLY A 55 -11.70 29.79 7.14
C GLY A 55 -10.20 29.44 7.17
N GLN A 56 -9.72 28.87 8.27
CA GLN A 56 -8.33 28.43 8.45
C GLN A 56 -8.17 26.97 8.00
N GLN A 57 -7.07 26.64 7.31
CA GLN A 57 -6.74 25.25 6.95
C GLN A 57 -6.18 24.52 8.16
N GLU A 58 -6.98 23.67 8.78
CA GLU A 58 -6.54 22.85 9.91
C GLU A 58 -6.11 21.46 9.42
N LYS A 59 -4.93 21.02 9.87
CA LYS A 59 -4.38 19.69 9.55
C LYS A 59 -5.16 18.64 10.32
N GLN A 60 -6.06 17.94 9.64
CA GLN A 60 -6.83 16.88 10.28
C GLN A 60 -5.90 15.69 10.62
N PRO A 61 -6.01 15.09 11.83
CA PRO A 61 -5.20 13.95 12.21
C PRO A 61 -5.39 12.78 11.25
N ILE A 62 -4.28 12.08 11.00
CA ILE A 62 -4.21 10.96 10.08
C ILE A 62 -5.18 9.85 10.52
N PRO A 63 -6.07 9.35 9.63
CA PRO A 63 -7.00 8.28 9.99
C PRO A 63 -6.26 7.01 10.42
N LYS A 64 -6.52 6.52 11.64
CA LYS A 64 -5.87 5.33 12.22
C LYS A 64 -5.95 4.10 11.31
N VAL A 65 -7.09 3.89 10.64
CA VAL A 65 -7.30 2.76 9.71
C VAL A 65 -6.24 2.72 8.63
N ARG A 66 -5.85 3.87 8.06
CA ARG A 66 -4.84 3.95 6.99
C ARG A 66 -3.43 3.63 7.50
N VAL A 67 -3.12 4.04 8.74
CA VAL A 67 -1.85 3.69 9.39
C VAL A 67 -1.75 2.18 9.58
N TYR A 68 -2.82 1.53 10.07
CA TYR A 68 -2.84 0.07 10.22
C TYR A 68 -2.77 -0.67 8.89
N THR A 69 -3.47 -0.20 7.84
CA THR A 69 -3.35 -0.76 6.49
C THR A 69 -1.92 -0.63 5.96
N GLY A 70 -1.29 0.52 6.18
CA GLY A 70 0.10 0.78 5.82
C GLY A 70 1.06 -0.22 6.46
N ILE A 71 0.99 -0.36 7.78
CA ILE A 71 1.81 -1.29 8.56
C ILE A 71 1.56 -2.74 8.13
N PHE A 72 0.29 -3.14 7.98
CA PHE A 72 -0.07 -4.49 7.54
C PHE A 72 0.57 -4.86 6.20
N LEU A 73 0.50 -3.95 5.22
CA LEU A 73 1.08 -4.19 3.90
C LEU A 73 2.62 -4.20 3.90
N ILE A 74 3.27 -3.42 4.78
CA ILE A 74 4.72 -3.48 4.96
C ILE A 74 5.12 -4.84 5.54
N VAL A 75 4.44 -5.30 6.60
CA VAL A 75 4.68 -6.61 7.20
C VAL A 75 4.45 -7.72 6.17
N LEU A 76 3.39 -7.61 5.37
CA LEU A 76 3.09 -8.55 4.29
C LEU A 76 4.22 -8.58 3.24
N ALA A 77 4.71 -7.41 2.80
CA ALA A 77 5.80 -7.35 1.83
C ALA A 77 7.10 -8.01 2.35
N VAL A 78 7.43 -7.81 3.63
CA VAL A 78 8.57 -8.47 4.28
C VAL A 78 8.40 -9.99 4.32
N LEU A 79 7.20 -10.47 4.67
CA LEU A 79 6.89 -11.91 4.67
C LEU A 79 7.00 -12.52 3.27
N LEU A 80 6.50 -11.83 2.25
CA LEU A 80 6.59 -12.28 0.86
C LEU A 80 8.02 -12.32 0.36
N LEU A 81 8.87 -11.36 0.77
CA LEU A 81 10.29 -11.36 0.45
C LEU A 81 11.00 -12.57 1.09
N LEU A 82 10.72 -12.86 2.36
CA LEU A 82 11.28 -14.05 3.02
C LEU A 82 10.82 -15.35 2.34
N LEU A 83 9.56 -15.41 1.90
CA LEU A 83 9.03 -16.54 1.15
C LEU A 83 9.72 -16.70 -0.21
N GLN A 84 9.98 -15.61 -0.93
CA GLN A 84 10.77 -15.62 -2.17
C GLN A 84 12.16 -16.21 -1.93
N ILE A 85 12.86 -15.70 -0.91
CA ILE A 85 14.20 -16.16 -0.56
C ILE A 85 14.17 -17.68 -0.30
N TYR A 86 13.20 -18.16 0.46
CA TYR A 86 13.04 -19.58 0.73
C TYR A 86 12.80 -20.42 -0.54
N GLN A 87 11.96 -19.93 -1.46
CA GLN A 87 11.71 -20.58 -2.74
C GLN A 87 12.97 -20.61 -3.62
N ASP A 88 13.71 -19.50 -3.68
CA ASP A 88 14.98 -19.41 -4.43
C ASP A 88 16.02 -20.42 -3.88
N PHE A 89 16.07 -20.59 -2.55
CA PHE A 89 16.94 -21.62 -1.93
C PHE A 89 16.53 -23.04 -2.30
N GLN A 90 15.22 -23.34 -2.43
CA GLN A 90 14.77 -24.67 -2.85
C GLN A 90 15.00 -24.93 -4.35
N GLN A 91 14.92 -23.91 -5.20
CA GLN A 91 15.16 -24.07 -6.64
C GLN A 91 16.64 -24.23 -7.00
N THR A 92 17.54 -23.82 -6.09
CA THR A 92 19.00 -23.90 -6.29
C THR A 92 19.59 -25.22 -5.74
N ALA A 93 18.80 -26.02 -5.02
CA ALA A 93 19.17 -27.35 -4.51
C ALA A 93 18.69 -28.47 -5.45
#